data_AF-A0AA39S9X2-F1
#
_entry.id   AF-A0AA39S9X2-F1
#
_cell.length_a   1.000
_cell.length_b   1.000
_cell.length_c   1.000
_cell.angle_alpha   90.00
_cell.angle_beta   90.00
_cell.angle_gamma   90.00
#
_symmetry.space_group_name_H-M   'P 1'
#
loop_
_entity.id
_entity.type
_entity.pdbx_description
1 polymer ?
#
loop_
_entity_poly.entity_id
_entity_poly.type
_entity_poly.pdbx_seq_one_letter_code
_entity_poly.pdbx_strand_id
1 'polypeptide(L)'
;MIQAVANNIVSRCILGRKAEEENDPGKFGELSRRLLVLLTAFSFGDVFPCLAWLDVVTGLIGRINATFKAMDSFFDQVIEEHKISQSDDADHDQSTERKDFVHILLQLQKDGILEMDLTQNNIKAILLVISLF
;
A
#
# COMPACT_ATOMS: atom_id res chain seq x y z
N MET A 1 -0.47 0.62 20.66
CA MET A 1 1.00 0.75 20.75
C MET A 1 1.70 -0.15 19.72
N ILE A 2 1.39 -1.46 19.65
CA ILE A 2 1.98 -2.39 18.66
C ILE A 2 1.71 -1.97 17.21
N GLN A 3 0.46 -1.62 16.87
CA GLN A 3 0.09 -1.23 15.50
C GLN A 3 0.85 0.00 14.97
N ALA A 4 1.09 1.00 15.82
CA ALA A 4 1.83 2.20 15.41
C ALA A 4 3.31 1.89 15.14
N VAL A 5 3.91 1.01 15.95
CA VAL A 5 5.29 0.56 15.75
C VAL A 5 5.42 -0.28 14.48
N ALA A 6 4.49 -1.23 14.25
CA ALA A 6 4.43 -2.02 13.03
C ALA A 6 4.30 -1.12 11.79
N ASN A 7 3.32 -0.21 11.78
CA ASN A 7 3.14 0.76 10.69
C ASN A 7 4.39 1.61 10.44
N ASN A 8 5.11 2.02 11.49
CA ASN A 8 6.35 2.78 11.33
C ASN A 8 7.49 1.95 10.73
N ILE A 9 7.62 0.68 11.12
CA ILE A 9 8.62 -0.24 10.55
C ILE A 9 8.28 -0.50 9.08
N VAL A 10 7.03 -0.87 8.81
CA VAL A 10 6.52 -1.14 7.46
C VAL A 10 6.66 0.10 6.57
N SER A 11 6.27 1.28 7.03
CA SER A 11 6.46 2.53 6.29
C SER A 11 7.93 2.77 5.93
N ARG A 12 8.86 2.53 6.86
CA ARG A 12 10.29 2.73 6.61
C ARG A 12 10.88 1.68 5.65
N CYS A 13 10.47 0.42 5.78
CA CYS A 13 10.97 -0.66 4.95
C CYS A 13 10.37 -0.62 3.53
N ILE A 14 9.09 -0.28 3.43
CA ILE A 14 8.36 -0.27 2.17
C ILE A 14 8.60 1.02 1.40
N LEU A 15 8.36 2.17 2.04
CA LEU A 15 8.24 3.46 1.35
C LEU A 15 9.56 4.24 1.35
N GLY A 16 10.63 3.72 1.95
CA GLY A 16 11.90 4.43 2.17
C GLY A 16 11.80 5.65 3.11
N ARG A 17 10.58 6.11 3.41
CA ARG A 17 10.29 7.32 4.19
C ARG A 17 10.30 7.05 5.68
N LYS A 18 10.90 7.99 6.42
CA LYS A 18 10.65 8.14 7.85
C LYS A 18 9.23 8.69 7.99
N ALA A 19 8.38 8.05 8.80
CA ALA A 19 7.03 8.56 9.09
C ALA A 19 7.00 10.00 9.67
N GLU A 20 8.15 10.65 9.90
CA GLU A 20 8.26 12.00 10.46
C GLU A 20 8.65 13.06 9.41
N GLU A 21 9.06 12.67 8.21
CA GLU A 21 9.52 13.60 7.17
C GLU A 21 8.54 13.60 5.98
N GLU A 22 8.01 14.80 5.72
CA GLU A 22 7.05 15.21 4.69
C GLU A 22 5.55 14.84 4.82
N ASN A 23 4.81 15.88 5.20
CA ASN A 23 3.42 16.22 4.89
C ASN A 23 2.27 15.31 5.34
N ASP A 24 2.46 14.02 5.62
CA ASP A 24 1.37 13.21 6.23
C ASP A 24 1.84 11.92 6.95
N PRO A 25 2.56 12.05 8.10
CA PRO A 25 2.95 10.95 9.00
C PRO A 25 1.85 9.94 9.33
N GLY A 26 0.59 10.40 9.29
CA GLY A 26 -0.57 9.67 9.74
C GLY A 26 -1.30 8.92 8.63
N LYS A 27 -1.18 9.34 7.36
CA LYS A 27 -2.03 8.81 6.27
C LYS A 27 -1.94 7.30 6.13
N PHE A 28 -0.73 6.78 6.04
CA PHE A 28 -0.50 5.35 5.86
C PHE A 28 -1.01 4.56 7.06
N GLY A 29 -0.67 5.01 8.27
CA GLY A 29 -1.12 4.37 9.50
C GLY A 29 -2.64 4.42 9.68
N GLU A 30 -3.27 5.53 9.31
CA GLU A 30 -4.72 5.72 9.36
C GLU A 30 -5.44 4.84 8.34
N LEU A 31 -5.00 4.84 7.08
CA LEU A 31 -5.58 4.01 6.01
C LEU A 31 -5.42 2.52 6.35
N SER A 32 -4.25 2.10 6.82
CA SER A 32 -4.00 0.72 7.24
C SER A 32 -4.88 0.32 8.42
N ARG A 33 -5.07 1.24 9.39
CA ARG A 33 -6.02 1.02 10.50
C ARG A 33 -7.45 0.90 10.02
N ARG A 34 -7.91 1.79 9.13
CA ARG A 34 -9.27 1.75 8.56
C ARG A 34 -9.50 0.44 7.82
N LEU A 35 -8.52 0.00 7.03
CA LEU A 35 -8.57 -1.26 6.30
C LEU A 35 -8.66 -2.46 7.26
N LEU A 36 -7.82 -2.51 8.30
CA LEU A 36 -7.84 -3.59 9.29
C LEU A 36 -9.19 -3.68 10.03
N VAL A 37 -9.78 -2.54 10.38
CA VAL A 37 -11.11 -2.48 11.01
C VAL A 37 -12.20 -3.00 10.07
N LEU A 38 -12.09 -2.73 8.77
CA LEU A 38 -13.07 -3.21 7.78
C LEU A 38 -12.89 -4.68 7.45
N LEU A 39 -11.65 -5.19 7.40
CA LEU A 39 -11.36 -6.61 7.20
C LEU A 39 -11.83 -7.48 8.37
N THR A 40 -11.84 -6.93 9.58
CA THR A 40 -12.36 -7.61 10.79
C THR A 40 -13.81 -7.25 11.10
N ALA A 41 -14.46 -6.42 10.29
CA ALA A 41 -15.85 -6.07 10.46
C ALA A 41 -16.75 -7.26 10.12
N PHE A 42 -17.87 -7.36 10.83
CA PHE A 42 -18.89 -8.36 10.52
C PHE A 42 -19.57 -8.04 9.18
N SER A 43 -19.63 -9.04 8.31
CA SER A 43 -20.31 -9.03 7.01
C SER A 43 -21.45 -10.05 7.04
N PHE A 44 -22.67 -9.60 6.71
CA PHE A 44 -23.83 -10.48 6.60
C PHE A 44 -23.65 -11.46 5.45
N GLY A 45 -23.06 -11.03 4.33
CA GLY A 45 -22.78 -11.87 3.17
C GLY A 45 -21.80 -13.00 3.44
N ASP A 46 -20.86 -12.80 4.38
CA ASP A 46 -19.86 -13.82 4.73
C ASP A 46 -20.47 -14.97 5.54
N VAL A 47 -21.47 -14.66 6.38
CA VAL A 47 -22.13 -15.65 7.25
C VAL A 47 -23.42 -16.19 6.63
N PHE A 48 -24.18 -15.31 5.99
CA PHE A 48 -25.47 -15.59 5.38
C PHE A 48 -25.49 -15.00 3.96
N PRO A 49 -25.05 -15.74 2.94
CA PRO A 49 -24.95 -15.23 1.57
C PRO A 49 -26.25 -14.61 1.01
N CYS A 50 -27.42 -15.13 1.44
CA CYS A 50 -28.73 -14.58 1.06
C CYS A 50 -29.01 -13.17 1.62
N LEU A 51 -28.27 -12.75 2.64
CA LEU A 51 -28.38 -11.46 3.32
C LEU A 51 -27.26 -10.48 2.94
N ALA A 52 -26.44 -10.78 1.92
CA ALA A 52 -25.35 -9.90 1.47
C ALA A 52 -25.81 -8.48 1.08
N TRP A 53 -27.08 -8.32 0.70
CA TRP A 53 -27.66 -6.99 0.43
C TRP A 53 -27.71 -6.09 1.67
N LEU A 54 -27.74 -6.66 2.89
CA LEU A 54 -27.66 -5.90 4.14
C LEU A 54 -26.32 -5.19 4.29
N ASP A 55 -25.23 -5.73 3.75
CA ASP A 55 -23.92 -5.07 3.78
C ASP A 55 -23.90 -3.78 2.94
N VAL A 56 -24.75 -3.70 1.93
CA VAL A 56 -24.97 -2.48 1.16
C VAL A 56 -25.80 -1.47 1.96
N VAL A 57 -26.90 -1.92 2.58
CA VAL A 57 -27.80 -1.06 3.36
C VAL A 57 -27.15 -0.51 4.63
N THR A 58 -26.34 -1.32 5.31
CA THR A 58 -25.53 -0.90 6.47
C THR A 58 -24.36 0.02 6.08
N GLY A 59 -24.08 0.14 4.78
CA GLY A 59 -22.99 0.95 4.24
C GLY A 59 -21.60 0.31 4.37
N LEU A 60 -21.50 -0.97 4.78
CA LEU A 60 -20.23 -1.68 4.89
C LEU A 60 -19.50 -1.73 3.54
N ILE A 61 -20.20 -2.11 2.47
CA ILE A 61 -19.63 -2.16 1.11
C ILE A 61 -19.13 -0.78 0.65
N GLY A 62 -19.90 0.27 0.96
CA GLY A 62 -19.50 1.65 0.66
C GLY A 62 -18.20 2.06 1.36
N ARG A 63 -18.06 1.70 2.64
CA ARG A 63 -16.85 1.99 3.44
C ARG A 63 -15.62 1.21 2.96
N ILE A 64 -15.80 -0.05 2.56
CA ILE A 64 -14.75 -0.89 1.96
C ILE A 64 -14.26 -0.22 0.67
N ASN A 65 -15.17 0.10 -0.25
CA ASN A 65 -14.80 0.72 -1.53
C ASN A 65 -14.11 2.09 -1.36
N ALA A 66 -14.61 2.92 -0.44
CA ALA A 66 -14.01 4.23 -0.17
C ALA A 66 -12.59 4.08 0.42
N THR A 67 -12.38 3.13 1.32
CA THR A 67 -11.07 2.87 1.93
C THR A 67 -10.10 2.28 0.92
N PHE A 68 -10.56 1.33 0.09
CA PHE A 68 -9.77 0.76 -0.99
C PHE A 68 -9.32 1.83 -1.98
N LYS A 69 -10.23 2.72 -2.42
CA LYS A 69 -9.90 3.83 -3.33
C LYS A 69 -8.88 4.80 -2.73
N ALA A 70 -9.01 5.11 -1.44
CA ALA A 70 -8.05 5.98 -0.75
C ALA A 70 -6.66 5.34 -0.65
N MET A 71 -6.60 4.02 -0.40
CA MET A 71 -5.35 3.27 -0.37
C MET A 71 -4.70 3.13 -1.75
N ASP A 72 -5.51 2.84 -2.78
CA ASP A 72 -5.06 2.76 -4.17
C ASP A 72 -4.41 4.07 -4.63
N SER A 73 -5.09 5.20 -4.37
CA SER A 73 -4.56 6.53 -4.67
C SER A 73 -3.30 6.88 -3.86
N PHE A 74 -3.19 6.38 -2.64
CA PHE A 74 -1.97 6.54 -1.83
C PHE A 74 -0.81 5.76 -2.45
N PHE A 75 -1.01 4.51 -2.86
CA PHE A 75 0.04 3.74 -3.51
C PHE A 75 0.44 4.29 -4.87
N ASP A 76 -0.48 4.89 -5.63
CA ASP A 76 -0.11 5.62 -6.85
C ASP A 76 0.84 6.77 -6.56
N GLN A 77 0.57 7.56 -5.51
CA GLN A 77 1.45 8.66 -5.11
C GLN A 77 2.84 8.15 -4.74
N VAL A 78 2.91 7.08 -3.96
CA VAL A 78 4.16 6.43 -3.57
C VAL A 78 4.93 5.94 -4.80
N ILE A 79 4.28 5.19 -5.68
CA ILE A 79 4.95 4.61 -6.86
C ILE A 79 5.47 5.72 -7.78
N GLU A 80 4.68 6.78 -8.01
CA GLU A 80 5.08 7.89 -8.87
C GLU A 80 6.30 8.63 -8.32
N GLU A 81 6.32 8.90 -7.01
CA GLU A 81 7.48 9.52 -6.35
C GLU A 81 8.76 8.69 -6.55
N HIS A 82 8.70 7.37 -6.36
CA HIS A 82 9.87 6.51 -6.51
C HIS A 82 10.32 6.38 -7.98
N LYS A 83 9.40 6.53 -8.94
CA LYS A 83 9.76 6.61 -10.37
C LYS A 83 10.49 7.90 -10.71
N ILE A 84 10.06 9.04 -10.15
CA ILE A 84 10.72 10.35 -10.36
C ILE A 84 12.13 10.34 -9.76
N SER A 85 12.30 9.83 -8.53
CA SER A 85 13.62 9.69 -7.93
C SER A 85 14.55 8.77 -8.73
N GLN A 86 14.03 7.74 -9.39
CA GLN A 86 14.84 6.88 -10.28
C GLN A 86 15.28 7.58 -11.58
N SER A 87 14.55 8.57 -12.08
CA SER A 87 14.93 9.28 -13.32
C SER A 87 16.01 10.33 -13.12
N ASP A 88 16.07 10.94 -11.93
CA ASP A 88 17.06 11.98 -11.61
C ASP A 88 18.45 11.40 -11.28
N ASP A 89 18.51 10.12 -10.90
CA ASP A 89 19.73 9.44 -10.46
C ASP A 89 20.49 8.73 -11.60
N ALA A 90 20.03 8.87 -12.85
CA ALA A 90 20.68 8.27 -14.02
C ALA A 90 22.07 8.85 -14.35
N ASP A 91 22.48 9.94 -13.68
CA ASP A 91 23.75 10.64 -13.93
C ASP A 91 24.79 10.47 -12.80
N HIS A 92 24.44 9.79 -11.70
CA HIS A 92 25.39 9.53 -10.60
C HIS A 92 25.53 8.03 -10.27
N ASP A 93 26.80 7.63 -10.31
CA ASP A 93 27.36 6.30 -10.06
C ASP A 93 26.75 5.53 -8.87
N GLN A 94 26.64 4.20 -9.03
CA GLN A 94 25.96 3.22 -8.18
C GLN A 94 26.55 3.14 -6.77
N SER A 95 26.36 4.16 -5.95
CA SER A 95 26.94 4.20 -4.61
C SER A 95 25.90 4.60 -3.56
N THR A 96 25.32 3.57 -2.95
CA THR A 96 24.90 3.58 -1.54
C THR A 96 23.58 4.28 -1.18
N GLU A 97 22.67 4.53 -2.11
CA GLU A 97 21.28 4.84 -1.70
C GLU A 97 20.56 3.56 -1.26
N ARG A 98 19.93 3.61 -0.08
CA ARG A 98 19.15 2.48 0.47
C ARG A 98 17.98 2.21 -0.45
N LYS A 99 18.12 1.21 -1.33
CA LYS A 99 17.00 0.67 -2.12
C LYS A 99 15.89 0.22 -1.17
N ASP A 100 14.79 0.97 -1.12
CA ASP A 100 13.58 0.54 -0.44
C ASP A 100 12.85 -0.54 -1.27
N PHE A 101 11.83 -1.13 -0.66
CA PHE A 101 11.11 -2.23 -1.28
C PHE A 101 10.39 -1.82 -2.57
N VAL A 102 9.83 -0.59 -2.65
CA VAL A 102 9.16 -0.09 -3.85
C VAL A 102 10.17 0.06 -4.99
N HIS A 103 11.35 0.56 -4.72
CA HIS A 103 12.44 0.69 -5.69
C HIS A 103 12.87 -0.68 -6.25
N ILE A 104 12.94 -1.71 -5.40
CA ILE A 104 13.25 -3.09 -5.82
C ILE A 104 12.15 -3.63 -6.73
N LEU A 105 10.87 -3.45 -6.37
CA LEU A 105 9.75 -3.91 -7.19
C LEU A 105 9.70 -3.22 -8.56
N LEU A 106 9.98 -1.91 -8.61
CA LEU A 106 10.04 -1.16 -9.87
C LEU A 106 11.23 -1.60 -10.73
N GLN A 107 12.38 -1.86 -10.13
CA GLN A 107 13.53 -2.40 -10.86
C GLN A 107 13.21 -3.79 -11.44
N LEU A 108 12.58 -4.67 -10.66
CA LEU A 108 12.15 -6.00 -11.13
C LEU A 108 11.15 -5.91 -12.29
N GLN A 109 10.22 -4.94 -12.24
CA GLN A 109 9.30 -4.66 -13.34
C GLN A 109 10.05 -4.24 -14.62
N LYS A 110 11.09 -3.42 -14.49
CA LYS A 110 11.88 -2.92 -15.64
C LYS A 110 12.81 -3.97 -16.23
N ASP A 111 13.47 -4.76 -15.39
CA ASP A 111 14.46 -5.74 -15.81
C ASP A 111 13.80 -6.98 -16.46
N GLY A 112 12.48 -7.17 -16.30
CA GLY A 112 11.73 -8.26 -16.94
C GLY A 112 12.22 -9.66 -16.54
N ILE A 113 12.81 -9.78 -15.35
CA ILE A 113 13.47 -11.01 -14.87
C ILE A 113 12.45 -12.11 -14.53
N LEU A 114 11.22 -11.73 -14.21
CA LEU A 114 10.15 -12.64 -13.82
C LEU A 114 9.53 -13.30 -15.05
N GLU A 115 9.14 -14.56 -14.94
CA GLU A 115 8.35 -15.28 -15.97
C GLU A 115 6.96 -14.64 -16.22
N MET A 116 6.57 -13.69 -15.37
CA MET A 116 5.34 -12.92 -15.47
C MET A 116 5.63 -11.43 -15.45
N ASP A 117 4.93 -10.67 -16.31
CA ASP A 117 5.00 -9.22 -16.31
C ASP A 117 4.41 -8.66 -15.01
N LEU A 118 5.28 -8.06 -14.18
CA LEU A 118 4.86 -7.40 -12.95
C LEU A 118 4.15 -6.10 -13.31
N THR A 119 2.82 -6.07 -13.25
CA THR A 119 2.05 -4.84 -13.53
C THR A 119 2.05 -3.90 -12.32
N GLN A 120 1.73 -2.62 -12.54
CA GLN A 120 1.56 -1.65 -11.44
C GLN A 120 0.50 -2.11 -10.43
N ASN A 121 -0.56 -2.78 -10.88
CA ASN A 121 -1.57 -3.35 -9.99
C ASN A 121 -1.02 -4.49 -9.13
N ASN A 122 -0.08 -5.30 -9.66
CA ASN A 122 0.57 -6.33 -8.86
C ASN A 122 1.44 -5.71 -7.77
N ILE A 123 2.20 -4.65 -8.09
CA ILE A 123 3.00 -3.91 -7.12
C ILE A 123 2.09 -3.38 -6.01
N LYS A 124 1.01 -2.66 -6.36
CA LYS A 124 0.03 -2.15 -5.37
C LYS A 124 -0.57 -3.24 -4.50
N ALA A 125 -0.92 -4.39 -5.08
CA ALA A 125 -1.47 -5.52 -4.34
C ALA A 125 -0.45 -6.07 -3.33
N ILE A 126 0.83 -6.20 -3.71
CA ILE A 126 1.90 -6.62 -2.81
C ILE A 126 2.06 -5.59 -1.67
N LEU A 127 2.11 -4.30 -1.99
CA LEU A 127 2.20 -3.23 -0.98
C LEU A 127 1.02 -3.29 -0.01
N LEU A 128 -0.20 -3.49 -0.51
CA LEU A 128 -1.41 -3.64 0.31
C LEU A 128 -1.29 -4.82 1.29
N VAL A 129 -0.84 -5.98 0.80
CA VAL A 129 -0.70 -7.18 1.63
C VAL A 129 0.33 -6.96 2.74
N ILE A 130 1.49 -6.39 2.43
CA ILE A 130 2.54 -6.14 3.44
C ILE A 130 2.08 -5.07 4.44
N SER A 131 1.26 -4.10 4.02
CA SER A 131 0.69 -3.06 4.90
C SER A 131 -0.28 -3.60 5.97
N LEU A 132 -0.69 -4.87 5.87
CA LEU A 132 -1.59 -5.52 6.81
C LEU A 132 -0.87 -6.29 7.94
N PHE A 133 0.45 -6.41 7.89
CA PHE A 133 1.29 -7.11 8.88
C PHE A 133 2.06 -6.13 9.78
#